data_AF-A0A4V3KSD8-F1
#
_entry.id   AF-A0A4V3KSD8-F1
#
_cell.length_a   1.000
_cell.length_b   1.000
_cell.length_c   1.000
_cell.angle_alpha   90.00
_cell.angle_beta   90.00
_cell.angle_gamma   90.00
#
_symmetry.space_group_name_H-M   'P 1'
#
loop_
_entity.id
_entity.type
_entity.pdbx_description
1 polymer ?
#
loop_
_entity_poly.entity_id
_entity_poly.type
_entity_poly.pdbx_seq_one_letter_code
_entity_poly.pdbx_strand_id
1 'polypeptide(L)'
;SCRASFLRLIETDPAPIIYGVTTAMGELASRKLERDERDRHARIKAFAAATSFGEPLPERVVRAIVLARLTNFIEGNAATSPRIAEAVAAMLD
;
A
#
# COMPACT_ATOMS: atom_id res chain seq x y z
N SER A 1 -10.11 -8.41 -11.65
CA SER A 1 -10.03 -7.46 -10.52
C SER A 1 -8.96 -6.41 -10.81
N CYS A 2 -9.04 -5.23 -10.17
CA CYS A 2 -8.03 -4.16 -10.29
C CYS A 2 -6.60 -4.67 -10.09
N ARG A 3 -6.37 -5.45 -9.02
CA ARG A 3 -5.06 -6.07 -8.75
C ARG A 3 -4.54 -6.92 -9.90
N ALA A 4 -5.36 -7.82 -10.47
CA ALA A 4 -4.92 -8.68 -11.54
C ALA A 4 -4.51 -7.88 -12.80
N SER A 5 -5.25 -6.82 -13.13
CA SER A 5 -4.89 -5.91 -14.21
C SER A 5 -3.60 -5.16 -13.93
N PHE A 6 -3.41 -4.70 -12.68
CA PHE A 6 -2.19 -4.01 -12.26
C PHE A 6 -0.95 -4.91 -12.32
N LEU A 7 -1.06 -6.17 -11.90
CA LEU A 7 0.05 -7.14 -11.98
C LEU A 7 0.48 -7.37 -13.44
N ARG A 8 -0.48 -7.56 -14.35
CA ARG A 8 -0.17 -7.67 -15.79
C ARG A 8 0.51 -6.42 -16.33
N LEU A 9 0.11 -5.23 -15.88
CA LEU A 9 0.71 -3.97 -16.28
C LEU A 9 2.19 -3.85 -15.85
N ILE A 10 2.53 -4.23 -14.62
CA ILE A 10 3.92 -4.08 -14.11
C ILE A 10 4.88 -5.16 -14.60
N GLU A 11 4.36 -6.20 -15.25
CA GLU A 11 5.11 -7.31 -15.84
C GLU A 11 5.50 -7.08 -17.30
N THR A 12 4.99 -6.02 -17.96
CA THR A 12 5.36 -5.68 -19.35
C THR A 12 6.85 -5.37 -19.47
N ASP A 13 7.37 -5.47 -20.70
CA ASP A 13 8.75 -5.12 -21.04
C ASP A 13 8.76 -4.04 -22.16
N PRO A 14 9.21 -2.80 -21.87
CA PRO A 14 9.70 -2.33 -20.57
C PRO A 14 8.57 -2.20 -19.54
N ALA A 15 8.91 -2.35 -18.26
CA ALA A 15 7.95 -2.11 -17.18
C ALA A 15 7.64 -0.60 -17.06
N PRO A 16 6.37 -0.20 -16.87
CA PRO A 16 6.00 1.19 -16.68
C PRO A 16 6.59 1.74 -15.37
N ILE A 17 6.76 3.07 -15.32
CA ILE A 17 7.20 3.79 -14.12
C ILE A 17 5.99 4.03 -13.22
N ILE A 18 5.96 3.36 -12.07
CA ILE A 18 4.90 3.43 -11.07
C ILE A 18 5.54 3.62 -9.70
N TYR A 19 5.24 4.77 -9.10
CA TYR A 19 5.77 5.17 -7.80
C TYR A 19 5.45 4.16 -6.70
N GLY A 20 6.46 3.76 -5.94
CA GLY A 20 6.35 2.78 -4.86
C GLY A 20 6.11 1.33 -5.30
N VAL A 21 6.15 1.06 -6.62
CA VAL A 21 6.01 -0.30 -7.17
C VAL A 21 7.17 -0.66 -8.09
N THR A 22 7.42 0.13 -9.14
CA THR A 22 8.57 -0.05 -10.04
C THR A 22 9.65 1.03 -9.84
N THR A 23 9.38 2.02 -9.00
CA THR A 23 10.37 2.91 -8.40
C THR A 23 10.28 2.89 -6.88
N ALA A 24 11.33 3.34 -6.20
CA ALA A 24 11.29 3.51 -4.75
C ALA A 24 10.36 4.66 -4.32
N MET A 25 10.16 4.81 -3.01
CA MET A 25 9.36 5.87 -2.41
C MET A 25 10.23 7.01 -1.85
N GLY A 26 9.62 8.19 -1.65
CA GLY A 26 10.24 9.34 -1.01
C GLY A 26 11.37 9.95 -1.83
N GLU A 27 12.48 10.28 -1.18
CA GLU A 27 13.66 10.90 -1.82
C GLU A 27 14.26 10.03 -2.94
N LEU A 28 13.98 8.72 -2.93
CA LEU A 28 14.45 7.77 -3.93
C LEU A 28 13.43 7.54 -5.07
N ALA A 29 12.41 8.39 -5.22
CA ALA A 29 11.34 8.24 -6.23
C ALA A 29 11.83 8.09 -7.68
N SER A 30 13.00 8.68 -8.00
CA SER A 30 13.63 8.61 -9.33
C SER A 30 14.36 7.29 -9.59
N ARG A 31 14.61 6.48 -8.55
CA ARG A 31 15.31 5.20 -8.65
C ARG A 31 14.36 4.10 -9.08
N LYS A 32 14.58 3.54 -10.27
CA LYS A 32 13.91 2.31 -10.74
C LYS A 32 14.34 1.10 -9.91
N LEU A 33 13.41 0.20 -9.66
CA LEU A 33 13.62 -1.04 -8.92
C LEU A 33 13.60 -2.24 -9.88
N GLU A 34 14.65 -3.07 -9.79
CA GLU A 34 14.67 -4.37 -10.44
C GLU A 34 13.64 -5.32 -9.81
N ARG A 35 13.25 -6.38 -10.53
CA ARG A 35 12.12 -7.25 -10.13
C ARG A 35 12.26 -7.80 -8.71
N ASP A 36 13.44 -8.28 -8.32
CA ASP A 36 13.74 -8.78 -6.98
C ASP A 36 13.71 -7.68 -5.91
N GLU A 37 14.09 -6.45 -6.29
CA GLU A 37 14.06 -5.30 -5.40
C GLU A 37 12.63 -4.84 -5.08
N ARG A 38 11.68 -5.01 -6.01
CA ARG A 38 10.26 -4.66 -5.80
C ARG A 38 9.66 -5.46 -4.65
N ASP A 39 9.93 -6.77 -4.60
CA ASP A 39 9.45 -7.64 -3.52
C ASP A 39 10.07 -7.27 -2.17
N ARG A 40 11.37 -6.94 -2.16
CA ARG A 40 12.03 -6.42 -0.96
C ARG A 40 11.43 -5.08 -0.53
N HIS A 41 11.17 -4.19 -1.48
CA HIS A 41 10.60 -2.87 -1.24
C HIS A 41 9.19 -2.94 -0.65
N ALA A 42 8.33 -3.83 -1.18
CA ALA A 42 6.97 -4.03 -0.69
C ALA A 42 6.89 -4.57 0.75
N ARG A 43 7.98 -5.17 1.26
CA ARG A 43 8.07 -5.68 2.64
C ARG A 43 8.62 -4.65 3.62
N ILE A 44 9.10 -3.50 3.16
CA ILE A 44 9.60 -2.45 4.04
C ILE A 44 8.44 -1.96 4.90
N LYS A 45 8.57 -2.15 6.22
CA LYS A 45 7.60 -1.64 7.18
C LYS A 45 7.66 -0.12 7.16
N ALA A 46 6.51 0.54 7.09
CA ALA A 46 6.39 1.99 7.16
C ALA A 46 6.70 2.56 8.56
N PHE A 47 7.50 1.87 9.38
CA PHE A 47 7.81 2.27 10.76
C PHE A 47 8.52 3.63 10.82
N ALA A 48 9.40 3.92 9.85
CA ALA A 48 10.06 5.22 9.74
C ALA A 48 9.07 6.39 9.53
N ALA A 49 7.87 6.11 8.99
CA ALA A 49 6.82 7.11 8.82
C ALA A 49 5.87 7.20 10.03
N ALA A 50 5.98 6.30 11.01
CA ALA A 50 5.15 6.29 12.21
C ALA A 50 5.69 7.26 13.27
N THR A 51 5.76 8.55 12.93
CA THR A 51 6.38 9.62 13.76
C THR A 51 5.35 10.45 14.53
N SER A 52 4.17 9.92 14.82
CA SER A 52 3.11 10.62 15.57
C SER A 52 3.51 10.82 17.03
N PHE A 53 3.06 11.92 17.64
CA PHE A 53 3.30 12.26 19.05
C PHE A 53 2.03 12.84 19.70
N GLY A 54 1.97 12.83 21.03
CA GLY A 54 0.84 13.35 21.82
C GLY A 54 -0.13 12.26 22.30
N GLU A 55 -1.31 12.69 22.73
CA GLU A 55 -2.34 11.79 23.26
C GLU A 55 -2.94 10.89 22.17
N PRO A 56 -3.16 9.59 22.44
CA PRO A 56 -3.85 8.71 21.51
C PRO A 56 -5.26 9.22 21.15
N LEU A 57 -5.65 9.00 19.89
CA LEU A 57 -7.02 9.30 19.46
C LEU A 57 -8.02 8.37 20.16
N PRO A 58 -9.24 8.85 20.47
CA PRO A 58 -10.31 7.98 20.95
C PRO A 58 -10.57 6.82 20.00
N GLU A 59 -10.90 5.65 20.54
CA GLU A 59 -11.10 4.42 19.77
C GLU A 59 -12.08 4.59 18.59
N ARG A 60 -13.20 5.29 18.82
CA ARG A 60 -14.17 5.66 17.78
C ARG A 60 -13.52 6.32 16.56
N VAL A 61 -12.55 7.20 16.79
CA VAL A 61 -11.86 7.93 15.72
C VAL A 61 -10.90 7.00 14.98
N VAL A 62 -10.17 6.15 15.71
CA VAL A 62 -9.29 5.14 15.12
C VAL A 62 -10.09 4.17 14.24
N ARG A 63 -11.23 3.67 14.71
CA ARG A 63 -12.13 2.81 13.93
C ARG A 63 -12.66 3.51 12.67
N ALA A 64 -12.99 4.80 12.74
CA ALA A 64 -13.37 5.58 11.56
C ALA A 64 -12.22 5.71 10.53
N ILE A 65 -10.97 5.88 10.99
CA ILE A 65 -9.78 5.89 10.11
C ILE A 65 -9.60 4.53 9.43
N VAL A 66 -9.72 3.44 10.17
CA VAL A 66 -9.61 2.07 9.64
C VAL A 66 -10.72 1.80 8.61
N LEU A 67 -11.96 2.19 8.91
CA LEU A 67 -13.09 2.07 7.97
C LEU A 67 -12.84 2.86 6.69
N ALA A 68 -12.44 4.13 6.79
CA ALA A 68 -12.10 4.96 5.64
C ALA A 68 -10.91 4.40 4.84
N ARG A 69 -9.98 3.69 5.48
CA ARG A 69 -8.91 3.00 4.76
C ARG A 69 -9.42 1.76 4.02
N LEU A 70 -10.33 1.00 4.64
CA LEU A 70 -10.96 -0.14 3.99
C LEU A 70 -11.76 0.28 2.75
N THR A 71 -12.48 1.41 2.79
CA THR A 71 -13.21 1.92 1.62
C THR A 71 -12.30 2.15 0.42
N ASN A 72 -11.10 2.71 0.65
CA ASN A 72 -10.09 2.92 -0.40
C ASN A 72 -9.59 1.61 -1.03
N PHE A 73 -9.66 0.48 -0.31
CA PHE A 73 -9.27 -0.82 -0.85
C PHE A 73 -10.36 -1.47 -1.69
N ILE A 74 -11.62 -1.35 -1.28
CA ILE A 74 -12.75 -2.01 -1.93
C ILE A 74 -13.27 -1.26 -3.16
N GLU A 75 -13.05 0.05 -3.27
CA GLU A 75 -13.47 0.86 -4.42
C GLU A 75 -12.77 0.50 -5.74
N GLY A 76 -11.74 -0.35 -5.70
CA GLY A 76 -11.15 -0.94 -6.90
C GLY A 76 -10.04 -0.12 -7.54
N ASN A 77 -9.46 0.87 -6.85
CA ASN A 77 -8.36 1.68 -7.38
C ASN A 77 -6.99 1.37 -6.74
N ALA A 78 -6.96 0.75 -5.56
CA ALA A 78 -5.73 0.56 -4.79
C ALA A 78 -4.84 -0.61 -5.25
N ALA A 79 -5.32 -1.52 -6.10
CA ALA A 79 -4.62 -2.75 -6.53
C ALA A 79 -4.05 -3.63 -5.38
N THR A 80 -4.49 -3.40 -4.15
CA THR A 80 -4.05 -4.14 -2.96
C THR A 80 -4.45 -5.61 -3.03
N SER A 81 -3.77 -6.48 -2.29
CA SER A 81 -4.16 -7.89 -2.20
C SER A 81 -5.45 -8.04 -1.37
N PRO A 82 -6.34 -8.97 -1.72
CA PRO A 82 -7.55 -9.25 -0.92
C PRO A 82 -7.23 -9.54 0.54
N ARG A 83 -6.17 -10.33 0.79
CA ARG A 83 -5.64 -10.61 2.14
C ARG A 83 -5.40 -9.36 2.98
N ILE A 84 -4.88 -8.27 2.39
CA ILE A 84 -4.65 -7.02 3.13
C ILE A 84 -5.98 -6.33 3.46
N ALA A 85 -6.94 -6.32 2.51
CA ALA A 85 -8.26 -5.76 2.77
C ALA A 85 -9.01 -6.54 3.86
N GLU A 86 -8.94 -7.88 3.84
CA GLU A 86 -9.49 -8.75 4.88
C GLU A 86 -8.85 -8.50 6.25
N ALA A 87 -7.52 -8.38 6.29
CA ALA A 87 -6.81 -8.09 7.54
C ALA A 87 -7.20 -6.72 8.14
N VAL A 88 -7.46 -5.71 7.29
CA VAL A 88 -7.94 -4.40 7.76
C VAL A 88 -9.40 -4.44 8.16
N ALA A 89 -10.25 -5.21 7.47
CA ALA A 89 -11.63 -5.42 7.88
C ALA A 89 -11.73 -6.11 9.24
N ALA A 90 -10.88 -7.11 9.50
CA ALA A 90 -10.82 -7.81 10.79
C ALA A 90 -10.41 -6.91 11.97
N MET A 91 -9.87 -5.71 11.73
CA MET A 91 -9.63 -4.72 12.79
C MET A 91 -10.90 -3.99 13.23
N LEU A 92 -12.00 -4.14 12.48
CA LEU A 92 -13.31 -3.53 12.75
C LEU A 92 -14.32 -4.50 13.38
N ASP A 93 -14.04 -5.80 13.37
CA ASP A 93 -14.81 -6.80 14.13
C ASP A 93 -14.59 -6.64 15.65
#